data_AF-A0A1H1KCK6-F1
#
_entry.id   AF-A0A1H1KCK6-F1
#
_cell.length_a   1.000
_cell.length_b   1.000
_cell.length_c   1.000
_cell.angle_alpha   90.00
_cell.angle_beta   90.00
_cell.angle_gamma   90.00
#
_symmetry.space_group_name_H-M   'P 1'
#
loop_
_entity.id
_entity.type
_entity.pdbx_description
1 polymer ?
#
loop_
_entity_poly.entity_id
_entity_poly.type
_entity_poly.pdbx_seq_one_letter_code
_entity_poly.pdbx_strand_id
1 'polypeptide(L)'
;MRLNQAVSLLLAAGPILISTLLGAVSYAQDAPAPLPASQSPAPARKPAVAAKPAKPPKPHPQQQRPMPDQGAGTSAPTFGAPASGAAAPVAGAGSPAAPQTVFDEHARQGKIATCANVFSVLGRGVVVDSSYTAQTQWAANAGDTHAVESLVALSGSGEHAAQRAAGVIFAAPVGQKCEGGLVRVTPTASSCEALGAELAKQNGRSRTLGDLSVIDLPNGAQVMLVPFNNACIAVTTLRASG
;
A
#
# COMPACT_ATOMS: atom_id res chain seq x y z
N MET A 1 -19.50 27.31 -43.89
CA MET A 1 -19.31 26.11 -44.72
C MET A 1 -19.24 24.93 -43.75
N ARG A 2 -20.35 24.21 -43.50
CA ARG A 2 -20.73 22.90 -44.09
C ARG A 2 -19.57 21.87 -43.99
N LEU A 3 -19.69 20.64 -43.47
CA LEU A 3 -20.85 19.79 -43.13
C LEU A 3 -20.34 18.57 -42.29
N ASN A 4 -21.16 18.11 -41.34
CA ASN A 4 -21.14 16.73 -40.82
C ASN A 4 -21.27 15.70 -41.96
N GLN A 5 -20.70 14.50 -41.83
CA GLN A 5 -21.37 13.26 -42.25
C GLN A 5 -20.93 12.04 -41.42
N ALA A 6 -21.89 11.55 -40.63
CA ALA A 6 -22.00 10.17 -40.21
C ALA A 6 -22.43 9.32 -41.41
N VAL A 7 -21.89 8.11 -41.55
CA VAL A 7 -22.38 7.12 -42.51
C VAL A 7 -22.61 5.83 -41.75
N SER A 8 -23.87 5.64 -41.37
CA SER A 8 -24.46 4.33 -41.12
C SER A 8 -24.63 3.62 -42.46
N LEU A 9 -24.17 2.38 -42.58
CA LEU A 9 -24.58 1.50 -43.68
C LEU A 9 -25.16 0.21 -43.09
N LEU A 10 -26.50 0.14 -43.16
CA LEU A 10 -27.30 -1.07 -43.17
C LEU A 10 -27.36 -1.60 -44.60
N LEU A 11 -27.05 -2.89 -44.81
CA LEU A 11 -27.43 -3.76 -45.94
C LEU A 11 -26.95 -5.17 -45.54
N ALA A 12 -27.59 -6.30 -45.80
CA ALA A 12 -28.92 -6.66 -46.28
C ALA A 12 -29.00 -8.18 -46.01
N ALA A 13 -30.20 -8.68 -45.70
CA ALA A 13 -30.46 -10.09 -45.49
C ALA A 13 -30.28 -10.91 -46.78
N GLY A 14 -29.61 -12.06 -46.66
CA GLY A 14 -29.60 -13.12 -47.66
C GLY A 14 -29.35 -14.47 -46.97
N PRO A 15 -30.19 -15.51 -47.18
CA PRO A 15 -30.07 -16.77 -46.47
C PRO A 15 -28.97 -17.61 -47.09
N ILE A 16 -27.91 -17.89 -46.32
CA ILE A 16 -26.90 -18.89 -46.67
C ILE A 16 -27.30 -20.21 -46.01
N LEU A 17 -27.84 -21.12 -46.83
CA LEU A 17 -28.00 -22.54 -46.55
C LEU A 17 -26.61 -23.20 -46.49
N ILE A 18 -26.13 -23.54 -45.29
CA ILE A 18 -25.00 -24.48 -45.13
C ILE A 18 -25.36 -25.51 -44.06
N SER A 19 -25.71 -26.69 -44.57
CA SER A 19 -25.53 -28.06 -44.08
C SER A 19 -25.21 -28.28 -42.60
N THR A 20 -26.16 -28.90 -41.91
CA THR A 20 -26.00 -29.59 -40.63
C THR A 20 -25.02 -30.75 -40.75
N LEU A 21 -23.86 -30.64 -40.10
CA LEU A 21 -23.06 -31.80 -39.68
C LEU A 21 -23.34 -32.04 -38.20
N LEU A 22 -24.10 -33.12 -37.92
CA LEU A 22 -24.23 -33.68 -36.59
C LEU A 22 -22.88 -34.26 -36.15
N GLY A 23 -22.07 -33.43 -35.49
CA GLY A 23 -20.99 -33.88 -34.63
C GLY A 23 -21.51 -34.04 -33.21
N ALA A 24 -21.98 -35.23 -32.85
CA ALA A 24 -22.26 -35.57 -31.46
C ALA A 24 -20.91 -35.70 -30.72
N VAL A 25 -20.44 -34.59 -30.14
CA VAL A 25 -19.42 -34.64 -29.09
C VAL A 25 -20.17 -34.74 -27.77
N SER A 26 -20.22 -35.96 -27.24
CA SER A 26 -20.69 -36.25 -25.89
C SER A 26 -19.79 -35.51 -24.90
N TYR A 27 -20.28 -34.42 -24.32
CA TYR A 27 -19.71 -33.90 -23.08
C TYR A 27 -20.15 -34.86 -21.96
N ALA A 28 -19.19 -35.62 -21.43
CA ALA A 28 -19.33 -36.23 -20.12
C ALA A 28 -19.51 -35.09 -19.11
N GLN A 29 -20.73 -34.92 -18.61
CA GLN A 29 -20.98 -34.08 -17.44
C GLN A 29 -20.45 -34.84 -16.22
N ASP A 30 -19.28 -34.45 -15.74
CA ASP A 30 -18.85 -34.78 -14.38
C ASP A 30 -19.90 -34.22 -13.42
N ALA A 31 -20.66 -35.11 -12.80
CA ALA A 31 -21.57 -34.75 -11.73
C ALA A 31 -20.74 -34.22 -10.54
N PRO A 32 -21.12 -33.08 -9.93
CA PRO A 32 -20.47 -32.65 -8.70
C PRO A 32 -20.70 -33.71 -7.63
N ALA A 33 -19.60 -34.14 -6.99
CA ALA A 33 -19.64 -35.04 -5.86
C ALA A 33 -20.62 -34.50 -4.78
N PRO A 34 -21.46 -35.36 -4.17
CA PRO A 34 -22.35 -34.92 -3.11
C PRO A 34 -21.53 -34.41 -1.92
N LEU A 35 -21.84 -33.19 -1.50
CA LEU A 35 -21.35 -32.60 -0.25
C LEU A 35 -21.69 -33.54 0.93
N PRO A 36 -20.80 -33.72 1.91
CA PRO A 36 -21.13 -34.47 3.11
C PRO A 36 -22.30 -33.82 3.84
N ALA A 37 -23.32 -34.63 4.13
CA ALA A 37 -24.52 -34.22 4.83
C ALA A 37 -24.19 -33.52 6.15
N SER A 38 -24.69 -32.29 6.30
CA SER A 38 -24.71 -31.56 7.56
C SER A 38 -25.55 -32.33 8.57
N GLN A 39 -24.91 -32.83 9.63
CA GLN A 39 -25.60 -33.45 10.75
C GLN A 39 -26.45 -32.38 11.44
N SER A 40 -27.77 -32.55 11.41
CA SER A 40 -28.68 -31.71 12.20
C SER A 40 -28.62 -32.10 13.69
N PRO A 41 -28.83 -31.15 14.61
CA PRO A 41 -28.55 -31.33 16.03
C PRO A 41 -29.61 -32.17 16.74
N ALA A 42 -29.20 -32.99 17.70
CA ALA A 42 -30.10 -33.74 18.58
C ALA A 42 -30.83 -32.82 19.60
N PRO A 43 -32.07 -33.16 20.01
CA PRO A 43 -32.88 -32.34 20.90
C PRO A 43 -32.52 -32.46 22.39
N ALA A 44 -32.94 -31.44 23.13
CA ALA A 44 -32.50 -30.99 24.46
C ALA A 44 -32.77 -31.92 25.67
N ARG A 45 -31.94 -31.76 26.70
CA ARG A 45 -32.30 -32.01 28.12
C ARG A 45 -32.09 -30.74 28.95
N LYS A 46 -33.15 -30.28 29.64
CA LYS A 46 -33.06 -29.28 30.72
C LYS A 46 -32.66 -29.98 32.04
N PRO A 47 -31.94 -29.30 32.94
CA PRO A 47 -32.61 -28.81 34.15
C PRO A 47 -32.25 -27.36 34.53
N ALA A 48 -33.14 -26.77 35.34
CA ALA A 48 -33.13 -25.43 35.92
C ALA A 48 -32.09 -25.31 37.09
N VAL A 49 -31.76 -24.20 37.76
CA VAL A 49 -32.42 -22.92 38.14
C VAL A 49 -31.32 -21.87 38.46
N ALA A 50 -31.62 -20.60 38.15
CA ALA A 50 -31.11 -19.31 38.67
C ALA A 50 -29.75 -19.19 39.41
N ALA A 51 -28.90 -18.31 38.87
CA ALA A 51 -27.90 -17.56 39.64
C ALA A 51 -28.17 -16.04 39.51
N LYS A 52 -28.18 -15.36 40.66
CA LYS A 52 -28.50 -13.93 40.84
C LYS A 52 -27.45 -13.00 40.18
N PRO A 53 -27.80 -11.74 39.84
CA PRO A 53 -26.84 -10.76 39.34
C PRO A 53 -25.85 -10.32 40.43
N ALA A 54 -24.55 -10.34 40.11
CA ALA A 54 -23.51 -9.75 40.94
C ALA A 54 -23.56 -8.21 40.89
N LYS A 55 -23.37 -7.57 42.04
CA LYS A 55 -23.32 -6.11 42.20
C LYS A 55 -22.07 -5.50 41.53
N PRO A 56 -22.15 -4.25 41.04
CA PRO A 56 -20.98 -3.52 40.54
C PRO A 56 -19.99 -3.18 41.68
N PRO A 57 -18.68 -3.20 41.43
CA PRO A 57 -17.68 -2.85 42.44
C PRO A 57 -17.67 -1.34 42.71
N LYS A 58 -17.55 -0.97 43.99
CA LYS A 58 -17.41 0.42 44.45
C LYS A 58 -15.98 0.94 44.21
N PRO A 59 -15.79 2.25 43.97
CA PRO A 59 -14.47 2.86 43.83
C PRO A 59 -13.72 2.83 45.18
N HIS A 60 -12.47 2.37 45.17
CA HIS A 60 -11.57 2.54 46.31
C HIS A 60 -10.84 3.89 46.20
N PRO A 61 -10.77 4.69 47.28
CA PRO A 61 -9.99 5.92 47.31
C PRO A 61 -8.49 5.60 47.34
N GLN A 62 -7.73 6.17 46.41
CA GLN A 62 -6.27 6.11 46.42
C GLN A 62 -5.73 6.95 47.59
N GLN A 63 -5.21 6.26 48.61
CA GLN A 63 -4.36 6.86 49.63
C GLN A 63 -3.05 7.34 48.99
N GLN A 64 -2.82 8.65 49.07
CA GLN A 64 -1.55 9.29 48.78
C GLN A 64 -0.48 8.75 49.74
N ARG A 65 0.62 8.22 49.19
CA ARG A 65 1.84 7.97 49.96
C ARG A 65 2.79 9.17 49.84
N PRO A 66 3.41 9.62 50.95
CA PRO A 66 4.36 10.72 50.92
C PRO A 66 5.67 10.35 50.20
N MET A 67 6.24 11.32 49.48
CA MET A 67 7.63 11.33 49.02
C MET A 67 8.59 11.37 50.22
N PRO A 68 9.74 10.66 50.15
CA PRO A 68 10.94 11.08 50.85
C PRO A 68 11.85 11.89 49.90
N ASP A 69 12.22 13.07 50.35
CA ASP A 69 13.39 13.80 49.88
C ASP A 69 14.69 13.04 50.20
N GLN A 70 15.67 13.11 49.30
CA GLN A 70 17.04 13.62 49.53
C GLN A 70 18.09 12.93 48.64
N GLY A 71 18.93 13.76 48.02
CA GLY A 71 20.39 13.59 48.15
C GLY A 71 21.17 12.98 46.98
N ALA A 72 21.68 13.88 46.14
CA ALA A 72 22.98 13.89 45.44
C ALA A 72 23.79 12.58 45.27
N GLY A 73 24.18 12.29 44.03
CA GLY A 73 25.34 11.41 43.75
C GLY A 73 25.44 10.89 42.31
N THR A 74 26.18 11.61 41.47
CA THR A 74 27.10 11.11 40.42
C THR A 74 26.63 10.10 39.33
N SER A 75 26.69 10.61 38.09
CA SER A 75 27.21 9.94 36.88
C SER A 75 26.38 8.81 36.23
N ALA A 76 25.48 9.20 35.31
CA ALA A 76 24.95 8.30 34.28
C ALA A 76 25.55 8.67 32.90
N PRO A 77 26.01 7.71 32.09
CA PRO A 77 26.56 8.00 30.77
C PRO A 77 25.45 8.43 29.81
N THR A 78 25.70 9.53 29.11
CA THR A 78 24.88 9.99 27.98
C THR A 78 24.92 8.95 26.88
N PHE A 79 23.86 8.16 26.73
CA PHE A 79 23.61 7.43 25.49
C PHE A 79 23.25 8.46 24.42
N GLY A 80 24.19 8.74 23.52
CA GLY A 80 23.94 9.56 22.35
C GLY A 80 22.80 8.96 21.54
N ALA A 81 21.70 9.71 21.42
CA ALA A 81 20.66 9.39 20.46
C ALA A 81 21.27 9.40 19.05
N PRO A 82 21.06 8.35 18.22
CA PRO A 82 21.41 8.47 16.81
C PRO A 82 20.54 9.57 16.23
N ALA A 83 21.18 10.54 15.57
CA ALA A 83 20.51 11.60 14.84
C ALA A 83 19.50 10.95 13.88
N SER A 84 18.21 11.18 14.15
CA SER A 84 17.15 10.90 13.19
C SER A 84 17.47 11.70 11.93
N GLY A 85 17.76 11.00 10.84
CA GLY A 85 17.90 11.60 9.52
C GLY A 85 16.56 12.21 9.13
N ALA A 86 16.36 13.46 9.52
CA ALA A 86 15.26 14.29 9.05
C ALA A 86 15.37 14.33 7.52
N ALA A 87 14.38 13.77 6.83
CA ALA A 87 14.18 14.07 5.43
C ALA A 87 14.04 15.60 5.31
N ALA A 88 14.78 16.19 4.38
CA ALA A 88 14.71 17.62 4.13
C ALA A 88 13.25 18.00 3.81
N PRO A 89 12.75 19.12 4.36
CA PRO A 89 11.41 19.58 4.04
C PRO A 89 11.38 19.91 2.54
N VAL A 90 10.47 19.28 1.80
CA VAL A 90 10.10 19.76 0.46
C VAL A 90 9.23 21.00 0.63
N ALA A 91 9.86 22.10 1.03
CA ALA A 91 9.24 23.42 1.10
C ALA A 91 9.03 23.92 -0.33
N GLY A 92 7.75 24.07 -0.72
CA GLY A 92 7.35 24.58 -2.01
C GLY A 92 7.60 26.09 -2.16
N ALA A 93 8.20 26.46 -3.29
CA ALA A 93 8.06 27.78 -3.88
C ALA A 93 7.93 27.60 -5.40
N GLY A 94 6.75 27.93 -5.96
CA GLY A 94 6.58 28.27 -7.37
C GLY A 94 6.82 27.19 -8.43
N SER A 95 6.63 25.90 -8.13
CA SER A 95 6.52 24.90 -9.22
C SER A 95 5.10 24.89 -9.79
N PRO A 96 4.93 24.71 -11.13
CA PRO A 96 3.63 24.44 -11.72
C PRO A 96 2.92 23.32 -10.94
N ALA A 97 1.61 23.45 -10.74
CA ALA A 97 0.84 22.40 -10.08
C ALA A 97 1.14 21.06 -10.75
N ALA A 98 1.61 20.08 -9.96
CA ALA A 98 1.86 18.75 -10.48
C ALA A 98 0.57 18.18 -11.10
N PRO A 99 0.67 17.38 -12.17
CA PRO A 99 -0.49 16.73 -12.75
C PRO A 99 -1.29 15.99 -11.67
N GLN A 100 -2.61 16.16 -11.68
CA GLN A 100 -3.50 15.47 -10.76
C GLN A 100 -3.42 13.95 -10.99
N THR A 101 -3.38 13.20 -9.89
CA THR A 101 -3.32 11.74 -9.87
C THR A 101 -4.56 11.16 -9.20
N VAL A 102 -4.74 9.84 -9.29
CA VAL A 102 -5.82 9.17 -8.54
C VAL A 102 -5.65 9.31 -7.03
N PHE A 103 -4.43 9.57 -6.53
CA PHE A 103 -4.15 9.76 -5.11
C PHE A 103 -4.72 11.09 -4.60
N ASP A 104 -4.65 12.14 -5.41
CA ASP A 104 -5.28 13.44 -5.11
C ASP A 104 -6.81 13.27 -5.02
N GLU A 105 -7.37 12.52 -5.97
CA GLU A 105 -8.80 12.22 -6.00
C GLU A 105 -9.24 11.36 -4.82
N HIS A 106 -8.50 10.30 -4.46
CA HIS A 106 -8.80 9.46 -3.30
C HIS A 106 -8.69 10.25 -1.98
N ALA A 107 -7.70 11.14 -1.85
CA ALA A 107 -7.59 12.02 -0.68
C ALA A 107 -8.83 12.92 -0.54
N ARG A 108 -9.31 13.50 -1.65
CA ARG A 108 -10.52 14.32 -1.69
C ARG A 108 -11.78 13.50 -1.36
N GLN A 109 -11.95 12.33 -1.95
CA GLN A 109 -13.08 11.43 -1.69
C GLN A 109 -13.13 10.97 -0.23
N GLY A 110 -11.98 10.65 0.34
CA GLY A 110 -11.84 10.24 1.75
C GLY A 110 -11.88 11.39 2.75
N LYS A 111 -11.95 12.64 2.29
CA LYS A 111 -11.85 13.85 3.13
C LYS A 111 -10.57 13.86 3.97
N ILE A 112 -9.45 13.40 3.40
CA ILE A 112 -8.14 13.26 4.05
C ILE A 112 -7.36 14.56 3.83
N ALA A 113 -7.72 15.64 4.53
CA ALA A 113 -7.13 16.96 4.33
C ALA A 113 -5.71 17.07 4.92
N THR A 114 -5.53 16.62 6.16
CA THR A 114 -4.28 16.66 6.94
C THR A 114 -3.15 15.95 6.22
N CYS A 115 -3.44 14.80 5.60
CA CYS A 115 -2.45 13.98 4.91
C CYS A 115 -2.46 14.12 3.38
N ALA A 116 -3.32 14.96 2.79
CA ALA A 116 -3.49 15.05 1.33
C ALA A 116 -2.15 15.23 0.60
N ASN A 117 -1.36 16.24 1.00
CA ASN A 117 -0.11 16.54 0.31
C ASN A 117 0.92 15.41 0.43
N VAL A 118 1.12 14.86 1.64
CA VAL A 118 2.05 13.75 1.88
C VAL A 118 1.64 12.53 1.06
N PHE A 119 0.35 12.18 1.10
CA PHE A 119 -0.20 11.04 0.37
C PHE A 119 -0.03 11.21 -1.16
N SER A 120 -0.32 12.39 -1.70
CA SER A 120 -0.14 12.68 -3.13
C SER A 120 1.33 12.72 -3.58
N VAL A 121 2.24 13.23 -2.74
CA VAL A 121 3.69 13.21 -3.03
C VAL A 121 4.20 11.78 -3.09
N LEU A 122 3.87 10.96 -2.09
CA LEU A 122 4.26 9.55 -2.06
C LEU A 122 3.62 8.77 -3.21
N GLY A 123 2.37 9.08 -3.54
CA GLY A 123 1.65 8.51 -4.69
C GLY A 123 2.36 8.76 -6.02
N ARG A 124 2.79 9.99 -6.28
CA ARG A 124 3.60 10.30 -7.48
C ARG A 124 4.95 9.57 -7.46
N GLY A 125 5.57 9.46 -6.29
CA GLY A 125 6.83 8.74 -6.12
C GLY A 125 6.73 7.25 -6.44
N VAL A 126 5.67 6.57 -5.99
CA VAL A 126 5.55 5.12 -6.18
C VAL A 126 5.30 4.74 -7.65
N VAL A 127 4.59 5.60 -8.40
CA VAL A 127 4.19 5.34 -9.80
C VAL A 127 5.17 5.89 -10.85
N VAL A 128 6.33 6.39 -10.43
CA VAL A 128 7.31 6.97 -11.36
C VAL A 128 7.64 5.98 -12.49
N ASP A 129 7.64 6.49 -13.71
CA ASP A 129 7.90 5.74 -14.96
C ASP A 129 7.04 4.48 -15.12
N SER A 130 5.77 4.52 -14.73
CA SER A 130 4.87 3.38 -14.81
C SER A 130 3.43 3.78 -15.13
N SER A 131 2.74 2.95 -15.90
CA SER A 131 1.29 2.92 -15.90
C SER A 131 0.81 2.19 -14.65
N TYR A 132 -0.33 2.57 -14.08
CA TYR A 132 -0.73 2.05 -12.78
C TYR A 132 -2.24 2.00 -12.56
N THR A 133 -2.64 1.14 -11.61
CA THR A 133 -3.95 1.17 -10.97
C THR A 133 -3.75 1.17 -9.45
N ALA A 134 -4.58 1.91 -8.72
CA ALA A 134 -4.48 2.01 -7.27
C ALA A 134 -5.82 1.68 -6.59
N GLN A 135 -5.75 1.03 -5.44
CA GLN A 135 -6.87 0.80 -4.54
C GLN A 135 -6.53 1.39 -3.18
N THR A 136 -7.27 2.41 -2.77
CA THR A 136 -7.02 3.13 -1.51
C THR A 136 -8.09 2.80 -0.49
N GLN A 137 -7.66 2.63 0.76
CA GLN A 137 -8.51 2.41 1.93
C GLN A 137 -8.33 3.57 2.90
N TRP A 138 -9.43 3.97 3.54
CA TRP A 138 -9.47 5.03 4.55
C TRP A 138 -10.66 4.81 5.49
N ALA A 139 -10.64 5.47 6.65
CA ALA A 139 -11.78 5.47 7.56
C ALA A 139 -12.95 6.26 6.94
N ALA A 140 -14.03 5.59 6.56
CA ALA A 140 -15.15 6.20 5.82
C ALA A 140 -15.77 7.45 6.48
N ASN A 141 -15.79 7.49 7.82
CA ASN A 141 -16.39 8.59 8.60
C ASN A 141 -15.36 9.48 9.29
N ALA A 142 -14.06 9.21 9.11
CA ALA A 142 -12.99 9.88 9.86
C ALA A 142 -11.65 9.87 9.09
N GLY A 143 -11.69 10.00 7.77
CA GLY A 143 -10.49 9.89 6.92
C GLY A 143 -9.40 10.91 7.26
N ASP A 144 -9.78 12.09 7.75
CA ASP A 144 -8.82 13.14 8.11
C ASP A 144 -8.00 12.86 9.37
N THR A 145 -8.52 12.03 10.28
CA THR A 145 -7.92 11.77 11.60
C THR A 145 -7.34 10.36 11.71
N HIS A 146 -7.32 9.60 10.62
CA HIS A 146 -6.82 8.24 10.57
C HIS A 146 -5.87 8.04 9.40
N ALA A 147 -5.19 6.88 9.40
CA ALA A 147 -4.33 6.51 8.31
C ALA A 147 -5.12 6.32 7.00
N VAL A 148 -4.45 6.63 5.89
CA VAL A 148 -4.81 6.25 4.54
C VAL A 148 -3.74 5.31 4.00
N GLU A 149 -4.17 4.25 3.33
CA GLU A 149 -3.29 3.27 2.69
C GLU A 149 -3.73 3.02 1.25
N SER A 150 -2.78 2.84 0.33
CA SER A 150 -3.06 2.49 -1.05
C SER A 150 -2.17 1.36 -1.52
N LEU A 151 -2.80 0.34 -2.12
CA LEU A 151 -2.12 -0.70 -2.90
C LEU A 151 -2.07 -0.27 -4.36
N VAL A 152 -0.92 -0.43 -4.99
CA VAL A 152 -0.66 0.03 -6.36
C VAL A 152 -0.11 -1.12 -7.19
N ALA A 153 -0.77 -1.44 -8.29
CA ALA A 153 -0.24 -2.32 -9.32
C ALA A 153 0.44 -1.47 -10.40
N LEU A 154 1.69 -1.80 -10.71
CA LEU A 154 2.52 -1.05 -11.65
C LEU A 154 2.82 -1.92 -12.88
N SER A 155 2.71 -1.28 -14.04
CA SER A 155 3.10 -1.85 -15.33
C SER A 155 4.12 -0.90 -15.96
N GLY A 156 5.24 -1.44 -16.41
CA GLY A 156 6.26 -0.63 -17.05
C GLY A 156 5.75 -0.03 -18.37
N SER A 157 6.49 0.96 -18.85
CA SER A 157 6.23 1.68 -20.09
C SER A 157 7.45 1.63 -21.02
N GLY A 158 7.24 1.83 -22.32
CA GLY A 158 8.32 1.81 -23.32
C GLY A 158 9.10 0.49 -23.30
N GLU A 159 10.43 0.58 -23.24
CA GLU A 159 11.36 -0.56 -23.18
C GLU A 159 11.15 -1.50 -21.97
N HIS A 160 10.41 -1.03 -20.95
CA HIS A 160 10.08 -1.80 -19.75
C HIS A 160 8.65 -2.31 -19.73
N ALA A 161 7.93 -2.34 -20.86
CA ALA A 161 6.49 -2.69 -20.91
C ALA A 161 6.12 -4.03 -20.23
N ALA A 162 7.02 -5.02 -20.24
CA ALA A 162 6.81 -6.32 -19.59
C ALA A 162 7.05 -6.29 -18.06
N GLN A 163 7.70 -5.24 -17.56
CA GLN A 163 8.05 -5.11 -16.15
C GLN A 163 6.79 -4.94 -15.31
N ARG A 164 6.61 -5.83 -14.34
CA ARG A 164 5.57 -5.70 -13.31
C ARG A 164 6.22 -5.27 -12.02
N ALA A 165 5.54 -4.41 -11.29
CA ALA A 165 5.94 -3.99 -9.95
C ALA A 165 4.68 -3.77 -9.11
N ALA A 166 4.89 -3.67 -7.80
CA ALA A 166 3.82 -3.37 -6.85
C ALA A 166 4.28 -2.26 -5.91
N GLY A 167 3.33 -1.52 -5.38
CA GLY A 167 3.59 -0.45 -4.44
C GLY A 167 2.57 -0.42 -3.31
N VAL A 168 3.01 0.09 -2.16
CA VAL A 168 2.15 0.47 -1.03
C VAL A 168 2.48 1.91 -0.67
N ILE A 169 1.46 2.73 -0.44
CA ILE A 169 1.60 4.07 0.12
C ILE A 169 0.84 4.09 1.42
N PHE A 170 1.44 4.65 2.46
CA PHE A 170 0.81 4.85 3.75
C PHE A 170 1.06 6.27 4.23
N ALA A 171 0.03 6.93 4.76
CA ALA A 171 0.17 8.22 5.43
C ALA A 171 -0.80 8.30 6.62
N ALA A 172 -0.37 8.92 7.71
CA ALA A 172 -1.18 9.07 8.91
C ALA A 172 -0.95 10.43 9.59
N PRO A 173 -1.99 11.02 10.18
CA PRO A 173 -1.84 12.22 11.00
C PRO A 173 -0.96 11.96 12.23
N VAL A 174 -0.06 12.90 12.51
CA VAL A 174 0.74 13.01 13.72
C VAL A 174 0.46 14.40 14.32
N GLY A 175 -0.57 14.47 15.16
CA GLY A 175 -1.10 15.76 15.63
C GLY A 175 -1.75 16.54 14.48
N GLN A 176 -1.25 17.74 14.20
CA GLN A 176 -1.70 18.59 13.07
C GLN A 176 -0.81 18.43 11.82
N LYS A 177 0.10 17.46 11.85
CA LYS A 177 1.04 17.13 10.78
C LYS A 177 0.70 15.78 10.18
N CYS A 178 1.32 15.48 9.06
CA CYS A 178 1.23 14.15 8.46
C CYS A 178 2.63 13.56 8.29
N GLU A 179 2.74 12.28 8.54
CA GLU A 179 3.90 11.47 8.18
C GLU A 179 3.46 10.27 7.37
N GLY A 180 4.34 9.80 6.49
CA GLY A 180 4.05 8.66 5.65
C GLY A 180 5.27 8.10 4.96
N GLY A 181 5.04 7.01 4.23
CA GLY A 181 6.03 6.43 3.37
C GLY A 181 5.42 5.62 2.25
N LEU A 182 6.27 5.26 1.30
CA LEU A 182 5.96 4.30 0.27
C LEU A 182 6.94 3.12 0.33
N VAL A 183 6.47 1.99 -0.17
CA VAL A 183 7.29 0.84 -0.53
C VAL A 183 6.97 0.49 -1.97
N ARG A 184 7.98 0.34 -2.82
CA ARG A 184 7.85 -0.18 -4.18
C ARG A 184 8.71 -1.41 -4.34
N VAL A 185 8.11 -2.51 -4.80
CA VAL A 185 8.79 -3.76 -5.09
C VAL A 185 8.90 -3.91 -6.60
N THR A 186 10.12 -3.89 -7.11
CA THR A 186 10.41 -4.00 -8.56
C THR A 186 11.39 -5.15 -8.79
N PRO A 187 10.90 -6.31 -9.24
CA PRO A 187 11.75 -7.36 -9.78
C PRO A 187 12.55 -6.82 -10.97
N THR A 188 13.76 -7.27 -11.20
CA THR A 188 14.55 -6.92 -12.39
C THR A 188 15.24 -8.18 -12.89
N ALA A 189 15.43 -8.30 -14.20
CA ALA A 189 16.15 -9.44 -14.77
C ALA A 189 17.67 -9.40 -14.48
N SER A 190 18.19 -8.25 -14.03
CA SER A 190 19.60 -8.04 -13.70
C SER A 190 19.94 -8.61 -12.31
N SER A 191 21.21 -8.97 -12.10
CA SER A 191 21.70 -9.30 -10.76
C SER A 191 21.67 -8.07 -9.85
N CYS A 192 21.63 -8.29 -8.53
CA CYS A 192 21.66 -7.19 -7.57
C CYS A 192 22.97 -6.39 -7.62
N GLU A 193 24.09 -7.03 -7.99
CA GLU A 193 25.38 -6.36 -8.20
C GLU A 193 25.31 -5.39 -9.37
N ALA A 194 24.75 -5.82 -10.51
CA ALA A 194 24.59 -5.00 -11.70
C ALA A 194 23.63 -3.82 -11.43
N LEU A 195 22.51 -4.09 -10.76
CA LEU A 195 21.56 -3.05 -10.38
C LEU A 195 22.16 -2.06 -9.37
N GLY A 196 22.89 -2.55 -8.37
CA GLY A 196 23.60 -1.70 -7.41
C GLY A 196 24.65 -0.79 -8.07
N ALA A 197 25.40 -1.31 -9.04
CA ALA A 197 26.35 -0.53 -9.83
C ALA A 197 25.66 0.56 -10.66
N GLU A 198 24.48 0.28 -11.21
CA GLU A 198 23.69 1.29 -11.94
C GLU A 198 23.16 2.38 -11.01
N LEU A 199 22.64 2.02 -9.85
CA LEU A 199 22.19 3.00 -8.84
C LEU A 199 23.35 3.84 -8.30
N ALA A 200 24.56 3.28 -8.19
CA ALA A 200 25.76 4.03 -7.80
C ALA A 200 26.11 5.14 -8.81
N LYS A 201 25.89 4.92 -10.11
CA LYS A 201 26.06 5.97 -11.15
C LYS A 201 25.10 7.14 -10.95
N GLN A 202 23.98 6.93 -10.27
CA GLN A 202 23.00 7.96 -9.91
C GLN A 202 23.33 8.65 -8.57
N ASN A 203 24.60 8.64 -8.16
CA ASN A 203 25.10 9.10 -6.86
C ASN A 203 24.52 8.31 -5.67
N GLY A 204 24.14 7.05 -5.90
CA GLY A 204 23.71 6.14 -4.85
C GLY A 204 24.88 5.76 -3.92
N ARG A 205 24.66 5.87 -2.61
CA ARG A 205 25.62 5.43 -1.59
C ARG A 205 25.24 4.05 -1.07
N SER A 206 26.12 3.08 -1.28
CA SER A 206 25.92 1.71 -0.78
C SER A 206 26.21 1.61 0.73
N ARG A 207 25.37 0.86 1.42
CA ARG A 207 25.54 0.38 2.80
C ARG A 207 24.98 -1.04 2.91
N THR A 208 25.26 -1.70 4.03
CA THR A 208 24.73 -3.04 4.32
C THR A 208 23.62 -3.00 5.37
N LEU A 209 22.63 -3.86 5.20
CA LEU A 209 21.60 -4.19 6.18
C LEU A 209 21.57 -5.70 6.35
N GLY A 210 22.32 -6.21 7.34
CA GLY A 210 22.61 -7.64 7.42
C GLY A 210 23.45 -8.08 6.21
N ASP A 211 22.97 -9.08 5.49
CA ASP A 211 23.55 -9.59 4.24
C ASP A 211 23.01 -8.89 2.98
N LEU A 212 22.04 -7.98 3.12
CA LEU A 212 21.46 -7.25 2.01
C LEU A 212 22.20 -5.93 1.76
N SER A 213 22.31 -5.55 0.49
CA SER A 213 22.79 -4.23 0.09
C SER A 213 21.65 -3.23 0.09
N VAL A 214 21.89 -2.04 0.66
CA VAL A 214 20.97 -0.90 0.64
C VAL A 214 21.67 0.27 -0.03
N ILE A 215 21.05 0.83 -1.05
CA ILE A 215 21.55 2.02 -1.74
C ILE A 215 20.71 3.23 -1.32
N ASP A 216 21.34 4.19 -0.63
CA ASP A 216 20.73 5.48 -0.32
C ASP A 216 20.87 6.41 -1.55
N LEU A 217 19.75 6.91 -2.06
CA LEU A 217 19.70 7.83 -3.21
C LEU A 217 19.63 9.30 -2.77
N PRO A 218 20.10 10.26 -3.60
CA PRO A 218 20.11 11.68 -3.25
C PRO A 218 18.73 12.29 -2.96
N ASN A 219 17.67 11.72 -3.51
CA ASN A 219 16.29 12.14 -3.27
C ASN A 219 15.71 11.63 -1.93
N GLY A 220 16.53 10.95 -1.11
CA GLY A 220 16.13 10.38 0.17
C GLY A 220 15.48 8.99 0.08
N ALA A 221 15.34 8.42 -1.11
CA ALA A 221 14.88 7.05 -1.27
C ALA A 221 15.97 6.06 -0.88
N GLN A 222 15.56 4.90 -0.34
CA GLN A 222 16.45 3.80 -0.01
C GLN A 222 16.04 2.57 -0.81
N VAL A 223 16.98 1.96 -1.53
CA VAL A 223 16.73 0.77 -2.33
C VAL A 223 17.44 -0.42 -1.70
N MET A 224 16.67 -1.32 -1.09
CA MET A 224 17.18 -2.61 -0.62
C MET A 224 17.16 -3.62 -1.77
N LEU A 225 18.30 -4.26 -2.00
CA LEU A 225 18.49 -5.22 -3.08
C LEU A 225 18.42 -6.64 -2.52
N VAL A 226 17.37 -7.37 -2.90
CA VAL A 226 17.12 -8.75 -2.46
C VAL A 226 17.45 -9.71 -3.60
N PRO A 227 18.48 -10.55 -3.48
CA PRO A 227 18.80 -11.55 -4.50
C PRO A 227 17.66 -12.55 -4.69
N PHE A 228 17.36 -12.88 -5.95
CA PHE A 228 16.39 -13.92 -6.30
C PHE A 228 16.88 -14.71 -7.51
N ASN A 229 17.55 -15.84 -7.28
CA ASN A 229 18.32 -16.56 -8.30
C ASN A 229 19.32 -15.60 -8.99
N ASN A 230 19.27 -15.51 -10.33
CA ASN A 230 20.11 -14.58 -11.11
C ASN A 230 19.47 -13.19 -11.31
N ALA A 231 18.30 -12.96 -10.70
CA ALA A 231 17.55 -11.72 -10.75
C ALA A 231 17.68 -10.94 -9.43
N CYS A 232 17.19 -9.71 -9.42
CA CYS A 232 17.17 -8.87 -8.23
C CYS A 232 15.77 -8.33 -7.98
N ILE A 233 15.32 -8.35 -6.73
CA ILE A 233 14.13 -7.63 -6.30
C ILE A 233 14.59 -6.34 -5.63
N ALA A 234 14.29 -5.19 -6.25
CA ALA A 234 14.52 -3.89 -5.66
C ALA A 234 13.33 -3.49 -4.79
N VAL A 235 13.56 -3.35 -3.49
CA VAL A 235 12.58 -2.83 -2.53
C VAL A 235 12.95 -1.39 -2.24
N THR A 236 12.28 -0.45 -2.91
CA THR A 236 12.48 0.99 -2.75
C THR A 236 11.56 1.51 -1.68
N THR A 237 12.09 2.29 -0.74
CA THR A 237 11.31 3.01 0.26
C THR A 237 11.60 4.50 0.17
N LEU A 238 10.60 5.31 0.48
CA LEU A 238 10.75 6.76 0.62
C LEU A 238 9.80 7.23 1.72
N ARG A 239 10.25 8.14 2.56
CA ARG A 239 9.43 8.77 3.60
C ARG A 239 9.16 10.22 3.27
N ALA A 240 8.01 10.71 3.71
CA ALA A 240 7.63 12.11 3.59
C ALA A 240 6.89 12.57 4.86
N SER A 241 7.03 13.85 5.16
CA SER A 241 6.35 14.52 6.28
C SER A 241 5.93 15.93 5.86
N GLY A 242 4.84 16.45 6.42
CA GLY A 242 4.29 17.78 6.07
C GLY A 242 3.41 18.37 7.16
#